data_AF-A0A7C1YWA3-F1
#
_entry.id   AF-A0A7C1YWA3-F1
#
_cell.length_a   1.000
_cell.length_b   1.000
_cell.length_c   1.000
_cell.angle_alpha   90.00
_cell.angle_beta   90.00
_cell.angle_gamma   90.00
#
_symmetry.space_group_name_H-M   'P 1'
#
loop_
_entity.id
_entity.type
_entity.pdbx_description
1 polymer ?
#
loop_
_entity_poly.entity_id
_entity_poly.type
_entity_poly.pdbx_seq_one_letter_code
_entity_poly.pdbx_strand_id
1 'polypeptide(L)'
;MSTQTLTYVCKIKNHDLVADALDRMGLACSKLWNVALYHTRQVWDETGKIPSAYDTQKAVQEHYWYKQLPTHTAQAVIQELWQAYKSWFGHRRNGNGRARPPKYRKQNGQVPPSTITFKCSGFRLEGTTLRLSRGKAVAVETGERFLFLELAIPPGADVSDPRQVRLVPRGGEWEAHLVCEVPVAKEAPGKGVAAIDMGIINLATIVYSDGTTELYSGRGLLSQEYYFAKEIARCKPANWQPGSRKKAASKRERGLHRKRTHRRQQLLHAVTRRIVDTCVEKRIGTIVLGDLSGIRQQSNGEARNQGKAGNLKLHAWPFDAFAQMLRYKAKLAGITTVQLSERNTSRTCSVCGCVDANSRVHRGLYVCPECGAVVNADVNGAVNILHKYLRSLDPLDEAGVPVRVGDLPTIWPEPSVNRYDWGKPSPIVHVVGSAPAASVCH
;
A
#
# COMPACT_ATOMS: atom_id res chain seq x y z
N MET A 1 -1.62 -12.66 22.77
CA MET A 1 -2.31 -11.52 22.14
C MET A 1 -2.04 -11.58 20.65
N SER A 2 -3.03 -11.29 19.79
CA SER A 2 -2.81 -11.24 18.34
C SER A 2 -1.92 -10.04 18.00
N THR A 3 -0.96 -10.22 17.09
CA THR A 3 -0.06 -9.15 16.64
C THR A 3 -0.10 -9.03 15.12
N GLN A 4 0.34 -7.88 14.64
CA GLN A 4 0.51 -7.62 13.23
C GLN A 4 1.90 -7.05 12.96
N THR A 5 2.59 -7.59 11.97
CA THR A 5 3.88 -7.07 11.54
C THR A 5 3.69 -5.76 10.76
N LEU A 6 4.32 -4.69 11.25
CA LEU A 6 4.41 -3.40 10.57
C LEU A 6 5.86 -3.06 10.27
N THR A 7 6.08 -2.24 9.24
CA THR A 7 7.41 -1.73 8.91
C THR A 7 7.40 -0.21 8.97
N TYR A 8 8.20 0.36 9.87
CA TYR A 8 8.37 1.80 10.03
C TYR A 8 9.63 2.25 9.29
N VAL A 9 9.46 3.17 8.35
CA VAL A 9 10.57 3.74 7.56
C VAL A 9 11.11 4.97 8.30
N CYS A 10 12.35 4.86 8.77
CA CYS A 10 13.05 5.90 9.49
C CYS A 10 14.14 6.51 8.60
N LYS A 11 14.31 7.83 8.68
CA LYS A 11 15.48 8.49 8.08
C LYS A 11 16.68 8.35 9.01
N ILE A 12 17.87 8.25 8.45
CA ILE A 12 19.13 8.27 9.20
C ILE A 12 19.61 9.72 9.24
N LYS A 13 19.66 10.33 10.43
CA LYS A 13 20.04 11.74 10.64
C LYS A 13 21.52 11.97 10.43
N ASN A 14 22.36 11.05 10.92
CA ASN A 14 23.81 11.08 10.77
C ASN A 14 24.29 10.36 9.49
N HIS A 15 23.49 10.40 8.41
CA HIS A 15 23.74 9.65 7.19
C HIS A 15 25.14 9.87 6.63
N ASP A 16 25.59 11.12 6.55
CA ASP A 16 26.89 11.49 5.97
C ASP A 16 28.08 10.86 6.71
N LEU A 17 27.93 10.55 8.00
CA LEU A 17 28.96 9.88 8.80
C LEU A 17 28.98 8.36 8.61
N VAL A 18 27.86 7.76 8.20
CA VAL A 18 27.70 6.30 8.15
C VAL A 18 27.56 5.75 6.73
N ALA A 19 27.36 6.61 5.74
CA ALA A 19 27.06 6.23 4.35
C ALA A 19 28.10 5.25 3.77
N ASP A 20 29.39 5.56 3.91
CA ASP A 20 30.47 4.72 3.40
C ASP A 20 30.48 3.32 4.03
N ALA A 21 30.23 3.22 5.33
CA ALA A 21 30.16 1.94 6.02
C ALA A 21 28.96 1.11 5.53
N LEU A 22 27.82 1.77 5.32
CA LEU A 22 26.61 1.13 4.78
C LEU A 22 26.79 0.72 3.32
N ASP A 23 27.44 1.52 2.50
CA ASP A 23 27.72 1.20 1.10
C ASP A 23 28.64 -0.01 0.96
N ARG A 24 29.72 -0.08 1.76
CA ARG A 24 30.61 -1.26 1.82
C ARG A 24 29.85 -2.50 2.26
N MET A 25 29.03 -2.40 3.31
CA MET A 25 28.25 -3.53 3.82
C MET A 25 27.17 -3.98 2.82
N GLY A 26 26.48 -3.04 2.18
CA GLY A 26 25.48 -3.31 1.15
C GLY A 26 26.10 -3.92 -0.11
N LEU A 27 27.31 -3.51 -0.48
CA LEU A 27 28.09 -4.12 -1.55
C LEU A 27 28.48 -5.55 -1.20
N ALA A 28 28.95 -5.79 0.03
CA ALA A 28 29.25 -7.14 0.52
C ALA A 28 28.02 -8.06 0.46
N CYS A 29 26.83 -7.57 0.82
CA CYS A 29 25.57 -8.30 0.65
C CYS A 29 25.31 -8.67 -0.83
N SER A 30 25.49 -7.71 -1.76
CA SER A 30 25.29 -7.98 -3.19
C SER A 30 26.29 -8.97 -3.77
N LYS A 31 27.55 -8.88 -3.33
CA LYS A 31 28.61 -9.80 -3.76
C LYS A 31 28.40 -11.19 -3.18
N LEU A 32 28.04 -11.31 -1.90
CA LEU A 32 27.71 -12.59 -1.27
C LEU A 32 26.53 -13.27 -1.98
N TRP A 33 25.48 -12.52 -2.34
CA TRP A 33 24.39 -13.04 -3.16
C TRP A 33 24.90 -13.65 -4.47
N ASN A 34 25.80 -12.96 -5.16
CA ASN A 34 26.35 -13.45 -6.44
C ASN A 34 27.21 -14.71 -6.24
N VAL A 35 28.01 -14.78 -5.18
CA VAL A 35 28.81 -15.97 -4.83
C VAL A 35 27.89 -17.16 -4.52
N ALA A 36 26.89 -16.95 -3.66
CA ALA A 36 25.93 -17.99 -3.31
C ALA A 36 25.12 -18.45 -4.52
N LEU A 37 24.70 -17.53 -5.40
CA LEU A 37 24.00 -17.86 -6.64
C LEU A 37 24.89 -18.64 -7.61
N TYR A 38 26.17 -18.30 -7.72
CA TYR A 38 27.12 -19.04 -8.54
C TYR A 38 27.25 -20.48 -8.04
N HIS A 39 27.52 -20.68 -6.75
CA HIS A 39 27.56 -22.02 -6.14
C HIS A 39 26.26 -22.79 -6.36
N THR A 40 25.10 -22.15 -6.10
CA THR A 40 23.78 -22.75 -6.31
C THR A 40 23.57 -23.22 -7.74
N ARG A 41 24.05 -22.45 -8.73
CA ARG A 41 23.97 -22.83 -10.15
C ARG A 41 24.88 -24.01 -10.48
N GLN A 42 26.11 -24.04 -9.98
CA GLN A 42 27.01 -25.18 -10.21
C GLN A 42 26.40 -26.49 -9.69
N VAL A 43 25.93 -26.49 -8.44
CA VAL A 43 25.23 -27.65 -7.87
C VAL A 43 23.99 -28.02 -8.68
N TRP A 44 23.26 -27.04 -9.20
CA TRP A 44 22.09 -27.29 -10.03
C TRP A 44 22.45 -27.91 -11.38
N ASP A 45 23.49 -27.39 -12.04
CA ASP A 45 23.98 -27.89 -13.33
C ASP A 45 24.49 -29.33 -13.20
N GLU A 46 25.12 -29.67 -12.07
CA GLU A 46 25.65 -31.01 -11.79
C GLU A 46 24.57 -32.02 -11.33
N THR A 47 23.65 -31.61 -10.46
CA THR A 47 22.74 -32.53 -9.75
C THR A 47 21.28 -32.43 -10.19
N GLY A 48 20.92 -31.41 -10.97
CA GLY A 48 19.54 -31.07 -11.29
C GLY A 48 18.73 -30.52 -10.11
N LYS A 49 19.33 -30.35 -8.93
CA LYS A 49 18.65 -29.89 -7.70
C LYS A 49 19.24 -28.59 -7.17
N ILE A 50 18.37 -27.74 -6.60
CA ILE A 50 18.80 -26.53 -5.91
C ILE A 50 19.21 -26.89 -4.47
N PRO A 51 20.44 -26.57 -4.03
CA PRO A 51 20.88 -26.83 -2.66
C PRO A 51 20.02 -26.09 -1.63
N SER A 52 19.96 -26.63 -0.41
CA SER A 52 19.26 -25.95 0.68
C SER A 52 19.95 -24.64 1.06
N ALA A 53 19.25 -23.77 1.77
CA ALA A 53 19.85 -22.55 2.33
C ALA A 53 21.01 -22.89 3.29
N TYR A 54 20.90 -23.99 4.03
CA TYR A 54 21.94 -24.46 4.95
C TYR A 54 23.19 -24.92 4.20
N ASP A 55 23.04 -25.75 3.16
CA ASP A 55 24.17 -26.26 2.38
C ASP A 55 24.89 -25.13 1.65
N THR A 56 24.12 -24.21 1.05
CA THR A 56 24.68 -23.02 0.41
C THR A 56 25.44 -22.16 1.42
N GLN A 57 24.92 -21.99 2.64
CA GLN A 57 25.62 -21.26 3.70
C GLN A 57 26.93 -21.93 4.08
N LYS A 58 26.92 -23.24 4.34
CA LYS A 58 28.11 -24.01 4.69
C LYS A 58 29.19 -23.90 3.61
N ALA A 59 28.80 -23.91 2.34
CA ALA A 59 29.74 -23.81 1.22
C ALA A 59 30.40 -22.43 1.09
N VAL A 60 29.70 -21.34 1.44
CA VAL A 60 30.22 -19.98 1.25
C VAL A 60 30.68 -19.28 2.54
N GLN A 61 30.58 -19.93 3.70
CA GLN A 61 30.89 -19.31 5.00
C GLN A 61 32.35 -18.83 5.13
N GLU A 62 33.27 -19.52 4.46
CA GLU A 62 34.69 -19.15 4.48
C GLU A 62 35.05 -18.06 3.46
N HIS A 63 34.14 -17.73 2.55
CA HIS A 63 34.37 -16.75 1.50
C HIS A 63 34.56 -15.34 2.08
N TYR A 64 35.47 -14.56 1.47
CA TYR A 64 35.78 -13.18 1.89
C TYR A 64 34.53 -12.34 2.19
N TRP A 65 33.60 -12.22 1.23
CA TRP A 65 32.36 -11.45 1.40
C TRP A 65 31.44 -11.93 2.53
N TYR A 66 31.49 -13.21 2.92
CA TYR A 66 30.74 -13.70 4.07
C TYR A 66 31.35 -13.15 5.37
N LYS A 67 32.69 -13.20 5.50
CA LYS A 67 33.43 -12.73 6.67
C LYS A 67 33.37 -11.21 6.90
N GLN A 68 33.08 -10.45 5.83
CA GLN A 68 32.84 -8.99 5.90
C GLN A 68 31.52 -8.61 6.57
N LEU A 69 30.57 -9.55 6.66
CA LEU A 69 29.24 -9.31 7.21
C LEU A 69 29.12 -9.90 8.62
N PRO A 70 28.24 -9.34 9.47
CA PRO A 70 27.75 -10.08 10.63
C PRO A 70 27.12 -11.41 10.19
N THR A 71 27.34 -12.48 10.96
CA THR A 71 26.88 -13.83 10.58
C THR A 71 25.39 -13.89 10.27
N HIS A 72 24.54 -13.25 11.08
CA HIS A 72 23.10 -13.22 10.86
C HIS A 72 22.70 -12.45 9.59
N THR A 73 23.47 -11.44 9.19
CA THR A 73 23.26 -10.66 7.97
C THR A 73 23.65 -11.50 6.75
N ALA A 74 24.79 -12.19 6.80
CA ALA A 74 25.20 -13.10 5.74
C ALA A 74 24.18 -14.23 5.54
N GLN A 75 23.68 -14.81 6.63
CA GLN A 75 22.58 -15.78 6.61
C GLN A 75 21.31 -15.21 5.98
N ALA A 76 20.94 -13.96 6.29
CA ALA A 76 19.77 -13.32 5.72
C ALA A 76 19.88 -13.17 4.18
N VAL A 77 21.07 -12.85 3.65
CA VAL A 77 21.33 -12.78 2.20
C VAL A 77 21.10 -14.14 1.53
N ILE A 78 21.60 -15.22 2.13
CA ILE A 78 21.45 -16.59 1.60
C ILE A 78 19.98 -17.03 1.67
N GLN A 79 19.29 -16.70 2.76
CA GLN A 79 17.86 -16.96 2.92
C GLN A 79 17.03 -16.19 1.88
N GLU A 80 17.39 -14.94 1.58
CA GLU A 80 16.75 -14.15 0.52
C GLU A 80 16.90 -14.82 -0.85
N LEU A 81 18.08 -15.35 -1.17
CA LEU A 81 18.33 -16.10 -2.41
C LEU A 81 17.45 -17.34 -2.49
N TRP A 82 17.36 -18.10 -1.40
CA TRP A 82 16.54 -19.30 -1.34
C TRP A 82 15.04 -18.98 -1.50
N GLN A 83 14.55 -17.91 -0.88
CA GLN A 83 13.17 -17.44 -1.09
C GLN A 83 12.91 -17.02 -2.54
N ALA A 84 13.89 -16.42 -3.21
CA ALA A 84 13.77 -16.07 -4.62
C ALA A 84 13.64 -17.31 -5.52
N TYR A 85 14.38 -18.39 -5.23
CA TYR A 85 14.20 -19.68 -5.91
C TYR A 85 12.83 -20.30 -5.61
N LYS A 86 12.41 -20.33 -4.34
CA LYS A 86 11.08 -20.85 -3.94
C LYS A 86 9.95 -20.13 -4.67
N SER A 87 10.02 -18.80 -4.74
CA SER A 87 9.06 -17.98 -5.47
C SER A 87 9.05 -18.29 -6.97
N TRP A 88 10.23 -18.40 -7.59
CA TRP A 88 10.34 -18.79 -9.00
C TRP A 88 9.72 -20.16 -9.30
N PHE A 89 10.00 -21.17 -8.47
CA PHE A 89 9.37 -22.50 -8.61
C PHE A 89 7.85 -22.43 -8.44
N GLY A 90 7.36 -21.65 -7.47
CA GLY A 90 5.93 -21.42 -7.28
C GLY A 90 5.27 -20.85 -8.54
N HIS A 91 5.89 -19.84 -9.17
CA HIS A 91 5.39 -19.28 -10.43
C HIS A 91 5.39 -20.29 -11.58
N ARG A 92 6.43 -21.12 -11.70
CA ARG A 92 6.52 -22.16 -12.73
C ARG A 92 5.45 -23.25 -12.54
N ARG A 93 5.22 -23.69 -11.30
CA ARG A 93 4.13 -24.62 -10.96
C ARG A 93 2.75 -24.05 -11.29
N ASN A 94 2.55 -22.76 -11.07
CA ASN A 94 1.30 -22.07 -11.37
C ASN A 94 1.14 -21.69 -12.86
N GLY A 95 1.84 -22.38 -13.77
CA GLY A 95 1.68 -22.23 -15.23
C GLY A 95 2.41 -21.03 -15.85
N ASN A 96 3.16 -20.22 -15.10
CA ASN A 96 3.92 -19.11 -15.68
C ASN A 96 5.22 -19.60 -16.32
N GLY A 97 5.13 -20.09 -17.57
CA GLY A 97 6.26 -20.54 -18.36
C GLY A 97 7.35 -19.47 -18.62
N ARG A 98 7.02 -18.19 -18.48
CA ARG A 98 7.96 -17.07 -18.67
C ARG A 98 8.73 -16.68 -17.40
N ALA A 99 8.42 -17.30 -16.25
CA ALA A 99 9.12 -17.02 -15.00
C ALA A 99 10.60 -17.42 -15.08
N ARG A 100 11.50 -16.49 -14.75
CA ARG A 100 12.95 -16.66 -14.85
C ARG A 100 13.57 -16.89 -13.46
N PRO A 101 14.62 -17.71 -13.35
CA PRO A 101 15.31 -17.92 -12.08
C PRO A 101 16.00 -16.64 -11.59
N PRO A 102 16.39 -16.60 -10.30
CA PRO A 102 17.18 -15.50 -9.75
C PRO A 102 18.43 -15.20 -10.59
N LYS A 103 18.76 -13.91 -10.69
CA LYS A 103 19.89 -13.42 -11.47
C LYS A 103 20.93 -12.79 -10.56
N TYR A 104 22.15 -12.68 -11.08
CA TYR A 104 23.21 -11.91 -10.46
C TYR A 104 22.76 -10.47 -10.26
N ARG A 105 23.05 -9.92 -9.08
CA ARG A 105 22.90 -8.50 -8.77
C ARG A 105 23.96 -7.73 -9.55
N LYS A 106 23.53 -7.15 -10.69
CA LYS A 106 24.33 -6.26 -11.53
C LYS A 106 23.43 -5.23 -12.22
N GLN A 107 23.90 -4.00 -12.31
CA GLN A 107 23.25 -2.90 -13.01
C GLN A 107 24.30 -2.12 -13.79
N ASN A 108 24.11 -1.98 -15.10
CA ASN A 108 25.05 -1.29 -16.00
C ASN A 108 26.53 -1.73 -15.84
N GLY A 109 26.76 -3.04 -15.68
CA GLY A 109 28.10 -3.61 -15.50
C GLY A 109 28.66 -3.51 -14.07
N GLN A 110 28.02 -2.77 -13.17
CA GLN A 110 28.45 -2.61 -11.78
C GLN A 110 27.57 -3.41 -10.81
N VAL A 111 28.08 -3.70 -9.61
CA VAL A 111 27.32 -4.35 -8.55
C VAL A 111 26.86 -3.27 -7.55
N PRO A 112 25.57 -2.89 -7.54
CA PRO A 112 25.10 -1.87 -6.62
C PRO A 112 25.00 -2.42 -5.18
N PRO A 113 25.09 -1.57 -4.15
CA PRO A 113 24.71 -1.96 -2.80
C PRO A 113 23.26 -2.46 -2.74
N SER A 114 23.02 -3.44 -1.88
CA SER A 114 21.69 -4.02 -1.66
C SER A 114 21.24 -3.87 -0.22
N THR A 115 19.97 -4.21 0.04
CA THR A 115 19.38 -4.14 1.38
C THR A 115 20.21 -4.97 2.38
N ILE A 116 20.54 -4.37 3.52
CA ILE A 116 21.23 -5.04 4.61
C ILE A 116 20.17 -5.43 5.64
N THR A 117 20.12 -6.71 6.03
CA THR A 117 19.09 -7.20 6.97
C THR A 117 19.73 -7.71 8.25
N PHE A 118 19.36 -7.10 9.37
CA PHE A 118 19.78 -7.49 10.72
C PHE A 118 18.62 -8.17 11.46
N LYS A 119 18.89 -9.35 12.03
CA LYS A 119 17.98 -10.06 12.95
C LYS A 119 18.18 -9.54 14.38
N CYS A 120 17.28 -9.84 15.33
CA CYS A 120 17.30 -9.28 16.70
C CYS A 120 18.67 -9.30 17.40
N SER A 121 19.47 -10.35 17.23
CA SER A 121 20.80 -10.45 17.85
C SER A 121 21.85 -9.51 17.23
N GLY A 122 21.56 -8.94 16.08
CA GLY A 122 22.45 -8.10 15.28
C GLY A 122 22.39 -6.62 15.56
N PHE A 123 21.38 -6.17 16.31
CA PHE A 123 21.18 -4.76 16.58
C PHE A 123 20.63 -4.51 17.99
N ARG A 124 20.70 -3.25 18.45
CA ARG A 124 19.92 -2.74 19.58
C ARG A 124 19.42 -1.35 19.23
N LEU A 125 18.18 -1.05 19.61
CA LEU A 125 17.59 0.27 19.48
C LEU A 125 17.38 0.84 20.90
N GLU A 126 18.01 1.98 21.18
CA GLU A 126 17.89 2.69 22.45
C GLU A 126 17.46 4.12 22.15
N GLY A 127 16.19 4.43 22.44
CA GLY A 127 15.57 5.69 22.00
C GLY A 127 15.58 5.83 20.48
N THR A 128 16.33 6.80 19.97
CA THR A 128 16.53 7.01 18.51
C THR A 128 17.83 6.41 17.99
N THR A 129 18.70 5.90 18.85
CA THR A 129 20.02 5.41 18.49
C THR A 129 19.95 3.92 18.18
N LEU A 130 20.25 3.56 16.94
CA LEU A 130 20.32 2.19 16.45
C LEU A 130 21.78 1.74 16.40
N ARG A 131 22.15 0.82 17.29
CA ARG A 131 23.45 0.15 17.30
C ARG A 131 23.40 -1.11 16.44
N LEU A 132 24.30 -1.23 15.48
CA LEU A 132 24.43 -2.38 14.57
C LEU A 132 25.74 -3.10 14.78
N SER A 133 25.72 -4.43 14.75
CA SER A 133 26.93 -5.24 14.78
C SER A 133 27.69 -5.13 13.47
N ARG A 134 29.03 -5.14 13.51
CA ARG A 134 29.89 -5.25 12.31
C ARG A 134 30.40 -6.67 12.12
N GLY A 135 30.81 -6.99 10.89
CA GLY A 135 31.46 -8.26 10.59
C GLY A 135 32.77 -8.40 11.38
N LYS A 136 33.10 -9.62 11.82
CA LYS A 136 34.31 -9.84 12.65
C LYS A 136 35.58 -9.35 11.97
N ALA A 137 35.73 -9.60 10.66
CA ALA A 137 36.89 -9.15 9.90
C ALA A 137 37.02 -7.62 9.92
N VAL A 138 35.91 -6.91 9.69
CA VAL A 138 35.85 -5.45 9.72
C VAL A 138 36.17 -4.91 11.11
N ALA A 139 35.65 -5.55 12.16
CA ALA A 139 35.89 -5.13 13.54
C ALA A 139 37.37 -5.28 13.95
N VAL A 140 38.04 -6.35 13.47
CA VAL A 140 39.48 -6.53 13.69
C VAL A 140 40.29 -5.49 12.92
N GLU A 141 39.92 -5.21 11.68
CA GLU A 141 40.62 -4.24 10.82
C GLU A 141 40.48 -2.80 11.31
N THR A 142 39.29 -2.40 11.76
CA THR A 142 38.97 -1.01 12.12
C THR A 142 39.03 -0.72 13.61
N GLY A 143 39.09 -1.75 14.47
CA GLY A 143 38.89 -1.62 15.91
C GLY A 143 37.44 -1.36 16.34
N GLU A 144 36.53 -1.13 15.39
CA GLU A 144 35.13 -0.76 15.66
C GLU A 144 34.21 -1.97 15.55
N ARG A 145 33.65 -2.40 16.69
CA ARG A 145 32.72 -3.55 16.73
C ARG A 145 31.29 -3.20 16.31
N PHE A 146 30.91 -1.93 16.41
CA PHE A 146 29.55 -1.47 16.20
C PHE A 146 29.50 -0.26 15.28
N LEU A 147 28.36 -0.08 14.62
CA LEU A 147 28.01 1.11 13.86
C LEU A 147 26.76 1.73 14.50
N PHE A 148 26.75 3.05 14.71
CA PHE A 148 25.66 3.76 15.38
C PHE A 148 24.93 4.68 14.40
N LEU A 149 23.63 4.50 14.29
CA LEU A 149 22.75 5.28 13.42
C LEU A 149 21.78 6.08 14.29
N GLU A 150 21.67 7.37 14.03
CA GLU A 150 20.66 8.23 14.66
C GLU A 150 19.41 8.27 13.79
N LEU A 151 18.30 7.75 14.30
CA LEU A 151 17.06 7.62 13.53
C LEU A 151 16.10 8.79 13.76
N ALA A 152 15.43 9.22 12.69
CA ALA A 152 14.20 9.99 12.76
C ALA A 152 13.01 9.00 12.67
N ILE A 153 12.54 8.57 13.84
CA ILE A 153 11.38 7.68 13.96
C ILE A 153 10.10 8.48 13.63
N PRO A 154 9.20 7.96 12.78
CA PRO A 154 7.93 8.63 12.49
C PRO A 154 7.07 8.85 13.75
N PRO A 155 6.37 9.99 13.88
CA PRO A 155 5.46 10.21 15.00
C PRO A 155 4.41 9.10 15.12
N GLY A 156 4.19 8.60 16.34
CA GLY A 156 3.22 7.53 16.62
C GLY A 156 3.64 6.14 16.14
N ALA A 157 4.89 5.94 15.72
CA ALA A 157 5.44 4.62 15.43
C ALA A 157 5.79 3.88 16.74
N ASP A 158 5.22 2.69 16.92
CA ASP A 158 5.62 1.80 18.02
C ASP A 158 6.85 0.99 17.59
N VAL A 159 8.01 1.42 18.08
CA VAL A 159 9.32 0.79 17.79
C VAL A 159 9.95 0.20 19.04
N SER A 160 9.12 -0.17 20.02
CA SER A 160 9.59 -0.72 21.30
C SER A 160 10.27 -2.09 21.15
N ASP A 161 9.75 -2.97 20.29
CA ASP A 161 10.28 -4.33 20.06
C ASP A 161 10.42 -4.65 18.56
N PRO A 162 11.38 -4.02 17.85
CA PRO A 162 11.71 -4.38 16.47
C PRO A 162 12.27 -5.81 16.40
N ARG A 163 11.65 -6.64 15.55
CA ARG A 163 12.09 -8.02 15.25
C ARG A 163 13.19 -8.10 14.19
N GLN A 164 13.26 -7.09 13.34
CA GLN A 164 14.22 -7.03 12.26
C GLN A 164 14.47 -5.58 11.86
N VAL A 165 15.71 -5.28 11.49
CA VAL A 165 16.08 -4.00 10.89
C VAL A 165 16.57 -4.25 9.47
N ARG A 166 16.02 -3.51 8.51
CA ARG A 166 16.46 -3.53 7.12
C ARG A 166 16.98 -2.16 6.74
N LEU A 167 18.24 -2.04 6.38
CA LEU A 167 18.78 -0.82 5.79
C LEU A 167 18.59 -0.92 4.28
N VAL A 168 17.84 0.02 3.70
CA VAL A 168 17.42 -0.03 2.29
C VAL A 168 18.06 1.15 1.53
N PRO A 169 18.86 0.89 0.49
CA PRO A 169 19.43 1.96 -0.32
C PRO A 169 18.34 2.56 -1.24
N ARG A 170 18.19 3.89 -1.21
CA ARG A 170 17.20 4.67 -1.96
C ARG A 170 17.83 5.90 -2.60
N GLY A 171 18.30 5.74 -3.84
CA GLY A 171 18.70 6.89 -4.66
C GLY A 171 19.89 7.68 -4.13
N GLY A 172 20.84 7.01 -3.47
CA GLY A 172 22.05 7.59 -2.88
C GLY A 172 21.96 7.83 -1.37
N GLU A 173 20.79 7.59 -0.76
CA GLU A 173 20.59 7.66 0.68
C GLU A 173 20.19 6.28 1.23
N TRP A 174 20.42 6.05 2.52
CA TRP A 174 19.95 4.86 3.23
C TRP A 174 18.76 5.17 4.13
N GLU A 175 17.75 4.31 4.10
CA GLU A 175 16.61 4.32 5.02
C GLU A 175 16.70 3.14 5.98
N ALA A 176 16.34 3.34 7.25
CA ALA A 176 16.22 2.26 8.23
C ALA A 176 14.77 1.81 8.35
N HIS A 177 14.48 0.60 7.93
CA HIS A 177 13.15 -0.01 7.99
C HIS A 177 13.09 -0.91 9.22
N LEU A 178 12.37 -0.47 10.25
CA LEU A 178 12.17 -1.21 11.49
C LEU A 178 10.93 -2.09 11.36
N VAL A 179 11.10 -3.40 11.42
CA VAL A 179 10.01 -4.37 11.34
C VAL A 179 9.58 -4.73 12.76
N CYS A 180 8.40 -4.27 13.17
CA CYS A 180 7.89 -4.43 14.52
C CYS A 180 6.65 -5.32 14.52
N GLU A 181 6.44 -6.07 15.60
CA GLU A 181 5.17 -6.72 15.87
C GLU A 181 4.34 -5.80 16.75
N VAL A 182 3.21 -5.33 16.21
CA VAL A 182 2.33 -4.41 16.92
C VAL A 182 1.11 -5.16 17.41
N PRO A 183 0.72 -5.04 18.69
CA PRO A 183 -0.50 -5.64 19.21
C PRO A 183 -1.74 -5.17 18.43
N VAL A 184 -2.62 -6.11 18.15
CA VAL A 184 -3.95 -5.85 17.59
C VAL A 184 -4.94 -5.73 18.74
N ALA A 185 -5.84 -4.73 18.69
CA ALA A 185 -6.94 -4.63 19.65
C ALA A 185 -7.75 -5.93 19.66
N LYS A 186 -8.05 -6.45 20.86
CA LYS A 186 -8.72 -7.74 21.03
C LYS A 186 -10.17 -7.73 20.56
N GLU A 187 -10.84 -6.60 20.75
CA GLU A 187 -12.26 -6.43 20.48
C GLU A 187 -12.47 -5.28 19.51
N ALA A 188 -13.54 -5.40 18.72
CA ALA A 188 -13.97 -4.35 17.83
C ALA A 188 -14.52 -3.16 18.64
N PRO A 189 -14.42 -1.91 18.15
CA PRO A 189 -14.96 -0.72 18.83
C PRO A 189 -16.47 -0.78 19.10
N GLY A 190 -17.21 -1.57 18.32
CA GLY A 190 -18.65 -1.79 18.48
C GLY A 190 -19.23 -2.66 17.37
N LYS A 191 -20.54 -2.53 17.12
CA LYS A 191 -21.29 -3.32 16.11
C LYS A 191 -21.66 -2.53 14.86
N GLY A 192 -21.33 -1.24 14.79
CA GLY A 192 -21.67 -0.41 13.64
C GLY A 192 -20.95 -0.86 12.37
N VAL A 193 -21.49 -0.47 11.22
CA VAL A 193 -20.93 -0.80 9.91
C VAL A 193 -20.65 0.48 9.13
N ALA A 194 -19.51 0.55 8.46
CA ALA A 194 -19.19 1.62 7.51
C ALA A 194 -18.97 1.02 6.12
N ALA A 195 -19.69 1.51 5.11
CA ALA A 195 -19.42 1.18 3.71
C ALA A 195 -18.61 2.29 3.05
N ILE A 196 -17.57 1.90 2.31
CA ILE A 196 -16.65 2.82 1.64
C ILE A 196 -16.61 2.52 0.15
N ASP A 197 -17.12 3.47 -0.64
CA ASP A 197 -16.94 3.52 -2.08
C ASP A 197 -15.68 4.34 -2.40
N MET A 198 -14.77 3.79 -3.20
CA MET A 198 -13.48 4.40 -3.52
C MET A 198 -13.50 4.95 -4.94
N GLY A 199 -13.41 6.27 -5.09
CA GLY A 199 -13.44 6.94 -6.38
C GLY A 199 -12.15 7.71 -6.70
N ILE A 200 -12.09 8.21 -7.94
CA ILE A 200 -10.97 9.07 -8.39
C ILE A 200 -11.19 10.53 -7.97
N ILE A 201 -12.43 11.03 -8.06
CA ILE A 201 -12.78 12.41 -7.71
C ILE A 201 -13.05 12.54 -6.22
N ASN A 202 -13.82 11.61 -5.67
CA ASN A 202 -13.97 11.41 -4.23
C ASN A 202 -13.12 10.20 -3.87
N LEU A 203 -12.00 10.43 -3.17
CA LEU A 203 -11.04 9.42 -2.74
C LEU A 203 -11.71 8.28 -1.98
N ALA A 204 -12.64 8.66 -1.09
CA ALA A 204 -13.48 7.77 -0.34
C ALA A 204 -14.82 8.46 -0.07
N THR A 205 -15.90 7.73 -0.32
CA THR A 205 -17.26 8.08 0.09
C THR A 205 -17.70 7.06 1.13
N ILE A 206 -18.02 7.55 2.32
CA ILE A 206 -18.31 6.70 3.49
C ILE A 206 -19.75 6.90 3.89
N VAL A 207 -20.45 5.80 4.10
CA VAL A 207 -21.79 5.77 4.69
C VAL A 207 -21.73 4.88 5.91
N TYR A 208 -22.16 5.40 7.04
CA TYR A 208 -22.22 4.65 8.30
C TYR A 208 -23.62 4.08 8.51
N SER A 209 -23.73 3.02 9.30
CA SER A 209 -25.00 2.38 9.65
C SER A 209 -25.95 3.29 10.45
N ASP A 210 -25.44 4.39 11.01
CA ASP A 210 -26.25 5.44 11.66
C ASP A 210 -26.83 6.45 10.66
N GLY A 211 -26.56 6.28 9.37
CA GLY A 211 -27.04 7.13 8.27
C GLY A 211 -26.17 8.35 7.95
N THR A 212 -25.18 8.66 8.79
CA THR A 212 -24.26 9.77 8.52
C THR A 212 -23.31 9.44 7.37
N THR A 213 -22.84 10.47 6.66
CA THR A 213 -21.96 10.30 5.49
C THR A 213 -20.75 11.22 5.51
N GLU A 214 -19.65 10.76 4.90
CA GLU A 214 -18.43 11.54 4.72
C GLU A 214 -17.88 11.42 3.30
N LEU A 215 -17.40 12.54 2.76
CA LEU A 215 -16.68 12.59 1.49
C LEU A 215 -15.26 13.10 1.70
N TYR A 216 -14.30 12.33 1.17
CA TYR A 216 -12.90 12.72 1.09
C TYR A 216 -12.57 13.09 -0.36
N SER A 217 -12.28 14.36 -0.65
CA SER A 217 -11.95 14.79 -2.01
C SER A 217 -10.60 14.24 -2.48
N GLY A 218 -10.57 13.64 -3.66
CA GLY A 218 -9.37 13.22 -4.39
C GLY A 218 -8.78 14.31 -5.29
N ARG A 219 -9.43 15.47 -5.41
CA ARG A 219 -9.04 16.54 -6.35
C ARG A 219 -7.63 17.09 -6.11
N GLY A 220 -7.25 17.26 -4.84
CA GLY A 220 -5.89 17.71 -4.49
C GLY A 220 -4.82 16.71 -4.91
N LEU A 221 -5.06 15.41 -4.69
CA LEU A 221 -4.16 14.36 -5.14
C LEU A 221 -4.04 14.38 -6.67
N LEU A 222 -5.16 14.48 -7.39
CA LEU A 222 -5.16 14.60 -8.85
C LEU A 222 -4.34 15.79 -9.34
N SER A 223 -4.53 16.97 -8.73
CA SER A 223 -3.76 18.18 -9.07
C SER A 223 -2.25 17.94 -8.92
N GLN A 224 -1.82 17.32 -7.82
CA GLN A 224 -0.42 16.98 -7.60
C GLN A 224 0.10 15.96 -8.64
N GLU A 225 -0.68 14.91 -8.93
CA GLU A 225 -0.34 13.90 -9.93
C GLU A 225 -0.15 14.54 -11.32
N TYR A 226 -1.02 15.48 -11.71
CA TYR A 226 -0.87 16.26 -12.94
C TYR A 226 0.39 17.14 -12.94
N TYR A 227 0.64 17.87 -11.86
CA TYR A 227 1.82 18.71 -11.71
C TYR A 227 3.11 17.89 -11.88
N PHE A 228 3.25 16.77 -11.16
CA PHE A 228 4.45 15.94 -11.26
C PHE A 228 4.59 15.28 -12.63
N ALA A 229 3.49 14.83 -13.24
CA ALA A 229 3.53 14.28 -14.60
C ALA A 229 4.07 15.30 -15.61
N LYS A 230 3.63 16.57 -15.52
CA LYS A 230 4.12 17.68 -16.35
C LYS A 230 5.60 17.97 -16.11
N GLU A 231 6.03 18.04 -14.85
CA GLU A 231 7.43 18.31 -14.50
C GLU A 231 8.38 17.17 -14.90
N ILE A 232 7.95 15.91 -14.76
CA ILE A 232 8.71 14.75 -15.21
C ILE A 232 8.83 14.76 -16.74
N ALA A 233 7.77 15.09 -17.46
CA ALA A 233 7.81 15.20 -18.91
C ALA A 233 8.80 16.28 -19.40
N ARG A 234 8.95 17.38 -18.65
CA ARG A 234 9.95 18.43 -18.91
C ARG A 234 11.39 18.01 -18.65
N CYS A 235 11.63 16.88 -17.97
CA CYS A 235 12.97 16.34 -17.76
C CYS A 235 13.48 15.53 -18.96
N LYS A 236 12.67 15.33 -20.00
CA LYS A 236 13.09 14.67 -21.23
C LYS A 236 14.16 15.51 -21.94
N PRO A 237 15.23 14.89 -22.45
CA PRO A 237 16.24 15.62 -23.21
C PRO A 237 15.65 16.16 -24.52
N ALA A 238 16.21 17.25 -25.04
CA ALA A 238 15.72 17.94 -26.24
C ALA A 238 15.65 17.03 -27.49
N ASN A 239 16.51 16.01 -27.56
CA ASN A 239 16.55 15.03 -28.66
C ASN A 239 15.76 13.74 -28.40
N TRP A 240 14.86 13.73 -27.41
CA TRP A 240 14.04 12.56 -27.12
C TRP A 240 12.97 12.35 -28.22
N GLN A 241 12.96 11.17 -28.83
CA GLN A 241 11.91 10.77 -29.78
C GLN A 241 11.13 9.55 -29.24
N PRO A 242 9.84 9.40 -29.60
CA PRO A 242 9.10 8.17 -29.33
C PRO A 242 9.85 6.94 -29.88
N GLY A 243 10.06 5.92 -29.05
CA GLY A 243 10.79 4.70 -29.44
C GLY A 243 12.31 4.72 -29.18
N SER A 244 12.91 5.87 -28.85
CA SER A 244 14.32 5.92 -28.44
C SER A 244 14.56 5.09 -27.18
N ARG A 245 15.73 4.42 -27.08
CA ARG A 245 16.16 3.77 -25.83
C ARG A 245 16.06 4.77 -24.68
N LYS A 246 15.30 4.40 -23.65
CA LYS A 246 15.08 5.24 -22.47
C LYS A 246 16.44 5.52 -21.82
N LYS A 247 16.94 6.76 -21.92
CA LYS A 247 18.14 7.18 -21.18
C LYS A 247 17.89 7.03 -19.68
N ALA A 248 18.98 6.86 -18.91
CA ALA A 248 18.89 6.85 -17.45
C ALA A 248 18.23 8.14 -16.95
N ALA A 249 17.29 8.00 -16.00
CA ALA A 249 16.55 9.14 -15.47
C ALA A 249 17.50 10.18 -14.85
N SER A 250 17.30 11.45 -15.20
CA SER A 250 18.13 12.55 -14.67
C SER A 250 18.01 12.64 -13.14
N LYS A 251 18.98 13.30 -12.46
CA LYS A 251 18.90 13.56 -11.00
C LYS A 251 17.60 14.31 -10.65
N ARG A 252 17.20 15.28 -11.48
CA ARG A 252 15.94 16.01 -11.34
C ARG A 252 14.72 15.09 -11.47
N GLU A 253 14.66 14.26 -12.51
CA GLU A 253 13.56 13.31 -12.74
C GLU A 253 13.40 12.33 -11.57
N ARG A 254 14.51 11.75 -11.08
CA ARG A 254 14.51 10.88 -9.90
C ARG A 254 14.00 11.61 -8.66
N GLY A 255 14.44 12.85 -8.45
CA GLY A 255 13.96 13.71 -7.36
C GLY A 255 12.46 14.00 -7.42
N LEU A 256 11.92 14.25 -8.61
CA LEU A 256 10.48 14.46 -8.84
C LEU A 256 9.67 13.20 -8.55
N HIS A 257 10.11 12.03 -9.03
CA HIS A 257 9.46 10.75 -8.72
C HIS A 257 9.44 10.46 -7.22
N ARG A 258 10.53 10.75 -6.51
CA ARG A 258 10.62 10.62 -5.05
C ARG A 258 9.62 11.53 -4.35
N LYS A 259 9.61 12.83 -4.69
CA LYS A 259 8.68 13.82 -4.12
C LYS A 259 7.22 13.44 -4.37
N ARG A 260 6.87 13.02 -5.60
CA ARG A 260 5.54 12.53 -5.96
C ARG A 260 5.12 11.36 -5.08
N THR A 261 6.00 10.36 -4.95
CA THR A 261 5.73 9.15 -4.14
C THR A 261 5.49 9.48 -2.67
N HIS A 262 6.36 10.32 -2.08
CA HIS A 262 6.23 10.70 -0.66
C HIS A 262 4.94 11.47 -0.38
N ARG A 263 4.61 12.47 -1.22
CA ARG A 263 3.37 13.25 -1.04
C ARG A 263 2.12 12.38 -1.13
N ARG A 264 2.10 11.47 -2.12
CA ARG A 264 1.01 10.50 -2.28
C ARG A 264 0.90 9.60 -1.05
N GLN A 265 1.99 9.01 -0.58
CA GLN A 265 1.99 8.14 0.59
C GLN A 265 1.51 8.89 1.85
N GLN A 266 2.02 10.10 2.10
CA GLN A 266 1.62 10.92 3.23
C GLN A 266 0.10 11.18 3.21
N LEU A 267 -0.46 11.55 2.06
CA LEU A 267 -1.89 11.79 1.92
C LEU A 267 -2.71 10.52 2.20
N LEU A 268 -2.34 9.38 1.59
CA LEU A 268 -3.06 8.13 1.83
C LEU A 268 -2.98 7.69 3.30
N HIS A 269 -1.82 7.84 3.95
CA HIS A 269 -1.70 7.55 5.38
C HIS A 269 -2.55 8.50 6.23
N ALA A 270 -2.58 9.79 5.94
CA ALA A 270 -3.40 10.75 6.69
C ALA A 270 -4.89 10.42 6.57
N VAL A 271 -5.39 10.23 5.33
CA VAL A 271 -6.81 9.94 5.09
C VAL A 271 -7.23 8.61 5.69
N THR A 272 -6.50 7.53 5.43
CA THR A 272 -6.85 6.21 5.99
C THR A 272 -6.73 6.16 7.52
N ARG A 273 -5.84 6.97 8.12
CA ARG A 273 -5.77 7.09 9.59
C ARG A 273 -7.02 7.80 10.11
N ARG A 274 -7.37 8.94 9.52
CA ARG A 274 -8.57 9.71 9.91
C ARG A 274 -9.84 8.87 9.80
N ILE A 275 -10.00 8.12 8.71
CA ILE A 275 -11.16 7.24 8.52
C ILE A 275 -11.26 6.21 9.64
N VAL A 276 -10.16 5.53 9.98
CA VAL A 276 -10.15 4.53 11.06
C VAL A 276 -10.42 5.18 12.41
N ASP A 277 -9.82 6.34 12.70
CA ASP A 277 -10.08 7.06 13.95
C ASP A 277 -11.57 7.43 14.06
N THR A 278 -12.20 7.96 13.00
CA THR A 278 -13.66 8.22 13.00
C THR A 278 -14.49 6.94 13.15
N CYS A 279 -14.07 5.83 12.55
CA CYS A 279 -14.75 4.54 12.73
C CYS A 279 -14.70 4.07 14.20
N VAL A 280 -13.58 4.29 14.89
CA VAL A 280 -13.46 4.01 16.33
C VAL A 280 -14.40 4.93 17.14
N GLU A 281 -14.40 6.24 16.85
CA GLU A 281 -15.30 7.22 17.49
C GLU A 281 -16.79 6.83 17.32
N LYS A 282 -17.16 6.34 16.13
CA LYS A 282 -18.52 5.90 15.78
C LYS A 282 -18.84 4.45 16.19
N ARG A 283 -17.97 3.76 16.93
CA ARG A 283 -18.17 2.36 17.37
C ARG A 283 -18.44 1.39 16.20
N ILE A 284 -17.74 1.58 15.09
CA ILE A 284 -17.80 0.72 13.91
C ILE A 284 -16.97 -0.54 14.17
N GLY A 285 -17.59 -1.71 14.01
CA GLY A 285 -16.92 -3.00 14.08
C GLY A 285 -16.53 -3.58 12.73
N THR A 286 -17.22 -3.17 11.66
CA THR A 286 -16.95 -3.66 10.31
C THR A 286 -16.88 -2.53 9.29
N ILE A 287 -15.82 -2.53 8.48
CA ILE A 287 -15.69 -1.69 7.28
C ILE A 287 -15.88 -2.56 6.04
N VAL A 288 -16.83 -2.18 5.19
CA VAL A 288 -17.10 -2.80 3.90
C VAL A 288 -16.48 -1.95 2.80
N LEU A 289 -15.55 -2.51 2.05
CA LEU A 289 -14.89 -1.85 0.93
C LEU A 289 -15.53 -2.29 -0.39
N GLY A 290 -15.88 -1.32 -1.23
CA GLY A 290 -16.17 -1.57 -2.63
C GLY A 290 -14.98 -2.24 -3.33
N ASP A 291 -15.25 -3.33 -4.04
CA ASP A 291 -14.26 -4.03 -4.85
C ASP A 291 -14.11 -3.39 -6.22
N LEU A 292 -12.99 -2.68 -6.37
CA LEU A 292 -12.53 -2.09 -7.62
C LEU A 292 -11.73 -3.06 -8.50
N SER A 293 -11.65 -4.34 -8.14
CA SER A 293 -10.97 -5.35 -8.94
C SER A 293 -11.56 -5.36 -10.36
N GLY A 294 -10.68 -5.28 -11.36
CA GLY A 294 -11.10 -5.22 -12.75
C GLY A 294 -11.51 -3.84 -13.28
N ILE A 295 -11.45 -2.73 -12.53
CA ILE A 295 -11.73 -1.39 -13.13
C ILE A 295 -10.76 -1.04 -14.27
N ARG A 296 -9.54 -1.57 -14.18
CA ARG A 296 -8.49 -1.39 -15.19
C ARG A 296 -8.57 -2.43 -16.32
N GLN A 297 -9.47 -3.40 -16.23
CA GLN A 297 -9.59 -4.51 -17.17
C GLN A 297 -11.00 -4.57 -17.75
N GLN A 298 -11.12 -4.98 -19.00
CA GLN A 298 -12.39 -5.35 -19.59
C GLN A 298 -12.76 -6.78 -19.14
N SER A 299 -13.99 -7.20 -19.38
CA SER A 299 -14.46 -8.55 -19.05
C SER A 299 -13.68 -9.67 -19.76
N ASN A 300 -13.01 -9.35 -20.88
CA ASN A 300 -12.13 -10.24 -21.63
C ASN A 300 -10.66 -10.24 -21.13
N GLY A 301 -10.35 -9.52 -20.04
CA GLY A 301 -9.00 -9.42 -19.47
C GLY A 301 -8.09 -8.37 -20.13
N GLU A 302 -8.54 -7.67 -21.17
CA GLU A 302 -7.77 -6.59 -21.81
C GLU A 302 -7.76 -5.32 -20.98
N ALA A 303 -6.75 -4.45 -21.15
CA ALA A 303 -6.71 -3.18 -20.45
C ALA A 303 -7.87 -2.26 -20.91
N ARG A 304 -8.66 -1.77 -19.97
CA ARG A 304 -9.81 -0.90 -20.26
C ARG A 304 -9.33 0.47 -20.75
N ASN A 305 -9.60 0.79 -22.02
CA ASN A 305 -9.26 2.07 -22.62
C ASN A 305 -10.37 3.11 -22.38
N GLN A 306 -10.17 4.04 -21.44
CA GLN A 306 -11.06 5.17 -21.14
C GLN A 306 -10.57 6.48 -21.79
N GLY A 307 -9.80 6.40 -22.88
CA GLY A 307 -9.16 7.53 -23.55
C GLY A 307 -7.94 8.07 -22.80
N LYS A 308 -7.18 8.99 -23.42
CA LYS A 308 -5.89 9.51 -22.87
C LYS A 308 -6.04 10.08 -21.45
N ALA A 309 -7.06 10.90 -21.21
CA ALA A 309 -7.30 11.52 -19.91
C ALA A 309 -7.84 10.53 -18.85
N GLY A 310 -8.69 9.58 -19.25
CA GLY A 310 -9.23 8.54 -18.37
C GLY A 310 -8.16 7.53 -17.95
N ASN A 311 -7.36 7.05 -18.90
CA ASN A 311 -6.26 6.12 -18.64
C ASN A 311 -5.21 6.74 -17.72
N LEU A 312 -4.85 8.02 -17.93
CA LEU A 312 -3.92 8.73 -17.06
C LEU A 312 -4.44 8.79 -15.60
N LYS A 313 -5.73 9.06 -15.39
CA LYS A 313 -6.37 9.07 -14.07
C LYS A 313 -6.40 7.68 -13.42
N LEU A 314 -6.75 6.64 -14.18
CA LEU A 314 -6.79 5.25 -13.71
C LEU A 314 -5.40 4.72 -13.31
N HIS A 315 -4.36 5.10 -14.05
CA HIS A 315 -2.98 4.72 -13.77
C HIS A 315 -2.35 5.57 -12.66
N ALA A 316 -2.79 6.82 -12.47
CA ALA A 316 -2.32 7.68 -11.39
C ALA A 316 -2.85 7.24 -10.02
N TRP A 317 -4.04 6.66 -9.98
CA TRP A 317 -4.72 6.40 -8.72
C TRP A 317 -4.27 5.12 -8.00
N PRO A 318 -3.89 5.18 -6.70
CA PRO A 318 -3.35 4.06 -5.95
C PRO A 318 -4.41 3.31 -5.12
N PHE A 319 -5.49 2.81 -5.74
CA PHE A 319 -6.60 2.12 -5.04
C PHE A 319 -6.11 1.01 -4.12
N ASP A 320 -5.23 0.15 -4.65
CA ASP A 320 -4.68 -0.98 -3.89
C ASP A 320 -3.91 -0.52 -2.66
N ALA A 321 -3.14 0.56 -2.77
CA ALA A 321 -2.38 1.10 -1.65
C ALA A 321 -3.31 1.72 -0.59
N PHE A 322 -4.36 2.43 -1.01
CA PHE A 322 -5.37 2.97 -0.10
C PHE A 322 -6.07 1.84 0.67
N ALA A 323 -6.59 0.83 -0.04
CA ALA A 323 -7.28 -0.30 0.55
C ALA A 323 -6.36 -1.10 1.50
N GLN A 324 -5.10 -1.36 1.11
CA GLN A 324 -4.12 -2.00 1.98
C GLN A 324 -3.85 -1.16 3.24
N MET A 325 -3.67 0.16 3.10
CA MET A 325 -3.42 1.06 4.22
C MET A 325 -4.60 1.09 5.19
N LEU A 326 -5.81 1.14 4.67
CA LEU A 326 -7.02 1.12 5.48
C LEU A 326 -7.18 -0.21 6.21
N ARG A 327 -7.02 -1.34 5.51
CA ARG A 327 -7.15 -2.69 6.10
C ARG A 327 -6.20 -2.92 7.26
N TYR A 328 -4.92 -2.58 7.10
CA TYR A 328 -3.96 -2.82 8.17
C TYR A 328 -4.27 -1.96 9.39
N LYS A 329 -4.71 -0.70 9.20
CA LYS A 329 -5.06 0.20 10.32
C LYS A 329 -6.35 -0.20 11.00
N ALA A 330 -7.38 -0.57 10.22
CA ALA A 330 -8.63 -1.10 10.73
C ALA A 330 -8.37 -2.35 11.58
N LYS A 331 -7.53 -3.27 11.07
CA LYS A 331 -7.13 -4.46 11.82
C LYS A 331 -6.46 -4.13 13.15
N LEU A 332 -5.53 -3.16 13.19
CA LEU A 332 -4.89 -2.75 14.46
C LEU A 332 -5.93 -2.24 15.48
N ALA A 333 -7.00 -1.59 15.02
CA ALA A 333 -8.10 -1.12 15.84
C ALA A 333 -9.16 -2.20 16.15
N GLY A 334 -8.93 -3.47 15.78
CA GLY A 334 -9.89 -4.56 15.98
C GLY A 334 -11.07 -4.55 15.02
N ILE A 335 -11.06 -3.67 14.02
CA ILE A 335 -12.13 -3.51 13.03
C ILE A 335 -11.96 -4.54 11.91
N THR A 336 -13.03 -5.28 11.61
CA THR A 336 -13.06 -6.25 10.51
C THR A 336 -13.22 -5.53 9.19
N THR A 337 -12.49 -5.95 8.15
CA THR A 337 -12.66 -5.41 6.79
C THR A 337 -13.17 -6.48 5.84
N VAL A 338 -14.25 -6.18 5.14
CA VAL A 338 -14.87 -7.03 4.11
C VAL A 338 -14.76 -6.34 2.75
N GLN A 339 -14.55 -7.10 1.68
CA GLN A 339 -14.52 -6.57 0.31
C GLN A 339 -15.71 -7.15 -0.46
N LEU A 340 -16.51 -6.29 -1.10
CA LEU A 340 -17.72 -6.69 -1.84
C LEU A 340 -17.69 -6.21 -3.30
N SER A 341 -18.12 -7.07 -4.22
CA SER A 341 -18.20 -6.73 -5.65
C SER A 341 -19.15 -5.55 -5.92
N GLU A 342 -18.68 -4.57 -6.69
CA GLU A 342 -19.44 -3.36 -7.06
C GLU A 342 -20.39 -3.53 -8.26
N ARG A 343 -20.62 -4.77 -8.73
CA ARG A 343 -21.46 -4.97 -9.92
C ARG A 343 -22.87 -4.40 -9.67
N ASN A 344 -23.27 -3.46 -10.54
CA ASN A 344 -24.56 -2.75 -10.56
C ASN A 344 -24.85 -1.76 -9.41
N THR A 345 -23.91 -1.48 -8.50
CA THR A 345 -24.14 -0.53 -7.38
C THR A 345 -24.33 0.92 -7.85
N SER A 346 -23.73 1.30 -8.98
CA SER A 346 -23.81 2.66 -9.53
C SER A 346 -25.07 2.98 -10.35
N ARG A 347 -25.88 1.95 -10.67
CA ARG A 347 -27.11 2.05 -11.48
C ARG A 347 -28.39 1.82 -10.67
N THR A 348 -28.23 1.28 -9.47
CA THR A 348 -29.34 0.95 -8.58
C THR A 348 -29.68 2.16 -7.72
N CYS A 349 -30.96 2.52 -7.62
CA CYS A 349 -31.40 3.55 -6.68
C CYS A 349 -31.31 2.98 -5.27
N SER A 350 -30.61 3.66 -4.37
CA SER A 350 -30.52 3.25 -2.96
C SER A 350 -31.84 3.36 -2.20
N VAL A 351 -32.80 4.16 -2.70
CA VAL A 351 -34.11 4.39 -2.08
C VAL A 351 -35.12 3.33 -2.53
N CYS A 352 -35.43 3.25 -3.82
CA CYS A 352 -36.48 2.35 -4.33
C CYS A 352 -35.95 1.04 -4.92
N GLY A 353 -34.64 0.89 -5.12
CA GLY A 353 -34.04 -0.32 -5.70
C GLY A 353 -34.15 -0.45 -7.22
N CYS A 354 -34.74 0.52 -7.93
CA CYS A 354 -34.82 0.49 -9.39
C CYS A 354 -33.41 0.48 -10.01
N VAL A 355 -33.24 -0.23 -11.12
CA VAL A 355 -31.95 -0.31 -11.82
C VAL A 355 -32.09 0.37 -13.17
N ASP A 356 -31.45 1.52 -13.33
CA ASP A 356 -31.49 2.26 -14.58
C ASP A 356 -30.08 2.76 -15.00
N ALA A 357 -29.84 2.72 -16.31
CA ALA A 357 -28.56 3.13 -16.91
C ALA A 357 -28.34 4.64 -16.86
N ASN A 358 -29.43 5.40 -16.94
CA ASN A 358 -29.43 6.84 -17.19
C ASN A 358 -29.57 7.66 -15.91
N SER A 359 -29.85 7.01 -14.78
CA SER A 359 -30.03 7.65 -13.48
C SER A 359 -28.78 8.41 -13.01
N ARG A 360 -27.59 8.08 -13.53
CA ARG A 360 -26.38 8.89 -13.35
C ARG A 360 -26.29 9.96 -14.44
N VAL A 361 -26.99 11.08 -14.22
CA VAL A 361 -27.09 12.20 -15.17
C VAL A 361 -25.72 12.80 -15.50
N HIS A 362 -24.88 13.04 -14.49
CA HIS A 362 -23.48 13.43 -14.65
C HIS A 362 -22.64 13.04 -13.44
N ARG A 363 -21.32 13.30 -13.48
CA ARG A 363 -20.43 12.97 -12.36
C ARG A 363 -20.83 13.76 -11.11
N GLY A 364 -21.28 13.04 -10.09
CA GLY A 364 -21.67 13.61 -8.79
C GLY A 364 -23.18 13.78 -8.60
N LEU A 365 -24.00 13.54 -9.63
CA LEU A 365 -25.46 13.62 -9.54
C LEU A 365 -26.11 12.29 -9.96
N TYR A 366 -27.00 11.79 -9.11
CA TYR A 366 -27.90 10.68 -9.40
C TYR A 366 -29.35 11.16 -9.23
N VAL A 367 -30.19 10.88 -10.22
CA VAL A 367 -31.63 11.16 -10.22
C VAL A 367 -32.36 9.87 -10.55
N CYS A 368 -33.19 9.40 -9.65
CA CYS A 368 -34.03 8.24 -9.89
C CYS A 368 -35.26 8.62 -10.72
N PRO A 369 -35.53 7.97 -11.87
CA PRO A 369 -36.72 8.26 -12.67
C PRO A 369 -38.01 7.72 -12.05
N GLU A 370 -37.94 6.69 -11.19
CA GLU A 370 -39.13 6.06 -10.60
C GLU A 370 -39.59 6.77 -9.33
N CYS A 371 -38.69 7.02 -8.38
CA CYS A 371 -39.04 7.65 -7.08
C CYS A 371 -38.63 9.11 -6.96
N GLY A 372 -37.99 9.70 -7.98
CA GLY A 372 -37.59 11.10 -7.98
C GLY A 372 -36.40 11.44 -7.05
N ALA A 373 -35.79 10.45 -6.38
CA ALA A 373 -34.68 10.69 -5.46
C ALA A 373 -33.48 11.36 -6.17
N VAL A 374 -33.00 12.48 -5.57
CA VAL A 374 -31.83 13.23 -6.04
C VAL A 374 -30.73 13.15 -5.00
N VAL A 375 -29.63 12.47 -5.32
CA VAL A 375 -28.53 12.22 -4.39
C VAL A 375 -27.17 12.30 -5.08
N ASN A 376 -26.10 12.43 -4.29
CA ASN A 376 -24.75 12.31 -4.85
C ASN A 376 -24.53 10.87 -5.35
N ALA A 377 -24.04 10.73 -6.58
CA ALA A 377 -23.88 9.42 -7.22
C ALA A 377 -22.91 8.47 -6.47
N ASP A 378 -21.85 9.00 -5.88
CA ASP A 378 -20.88 8.18 -5.12
C ASP A 378 -21.45 7.83 -3.73
N VAL A 379 -22.29 8.70 -3.15
CA VAL A 379 -23.03 8.38 -1.91
C VAL A 379 -24.05 7.28 -2.18
N ASN A 380 -24.83 7.37 -3.25
CA ASN A 380 -25.74 6.31 -3.68
C ASN A 380 -25.01 4.97 -3.86
N GLY A 381 -23.82 5.01 -4.48
CA GLY A 381 -22.94 3.84 -4.61
C GLY A 381 -22.57 3.22 -3.26
N ALA A 382 -22.10 4.05 -2.31
CA ALA A 382 -21.74 3.62 -0.96
C ALA A 382 -22.93 3.07 -0.16
N VAL A 383 -24.11 3.69 -0.24
CA VAL A 383 -25.34 3.16 0.39
C VAL A 383 -25.69 1.79 -0.18
N ASN A 384 -25.59 1.60 -1.49
CA ASN A 384 -25.84 0.29 -2.11
C ASN A 384 -24.83 -0.78 -1.67
N ILE A 385 -23.56 -0.42 -1.44
CA ILE A 385 -22.56 -1.32 -0.86
C ILE A 385 -22.98 -1.72 0.56
N LEU A 386 -23.41 -0.75 1.38
CA LEU A 386 -23.90 -1.01 2.73
C LEU A 386 -25.11 -1.95 2.72
N HIS A 387 -26.13 -1.65 1.92
CA HIS A 387 -27.32 -2.48 1.78
C HIS A 387 -26.97 -3.90 1.33
N LYS A 388 -26.05 -4.05 0.38
CA LYS A 388 -25.61 -5.37 -0.10
C LYS A 388 -24.93 -6.17 1.01
N TYR A 389 -24.11 -5.51 1.84
CA TYR A 389 -23.49 -6.17 2.99
C TYR A 389 -24.53 -6.57 4.04
N LEU A 390 -25.43 -5.67 4.42
CA LEU A 390 -26.47 -5.95 5.41
C LEU A 390 -27.36 -7.13 4.95
N ARG A 391 -27.78 -7.14 3.69
CA ARG A 391 -28.52 -8.28 3.09
C ARG A 391 -27.75 -9.60 3.10
N SER A 392 -26.42 -9.55 3.08
CA SER A 392 -25.60 -10.77 3.16
C SER A 392 -25.48 -11.33 4.58
N LEU A 393 -25.94 -10.58 5.58
CA LEU A 393 -26.04 -11.03 6.97
C LEU A 393 -27.42 -11.63 7.29
N ASP A 394 -28.41 -11.42 6.42
CA ASP A 394 -29.75 -11.98 6.61
C ASP A 394 -29.69 -13.52 6.62
N PRO A 395 -30.45 -14.20 7.50
CA PRO A 395 -30.55 -15.65 7.51
C PRO A 395 -31.00 -16.19 6.16
N LEU A 396 -30.47 -17.34 5.74
CA LEU A 396 -30.94 -18.03 4.55
C LEU A 396 -32.12 -18.95 4.92
N ASP A 397 -33.12 -19.06 4.06
CA ASP A 397 -34.14 -20.12 4.16
C ASP A 397 -33.56 -21.49 3.77
N GLU A 398 -34.39 -22.53 3.86
CA GLU A 398 -34.03 -23.90 3.48
C GLU A 398 -33.66 -24.03 1.99
N ALA A 399 -34.03 -23.07 1.14
CA ALA A 399 -33.67 -23.00 -0.28
C ALA A 399 -32.39 -22.18 -0.53
N GLY A 400 -31.74 -21.67 0.52
CA GLY A 400 -30.54 -20.84 0.41
C GLY A 400 -30.81 -19.39 -0.04
N VAL A 401 -32.06 -18.93 0.06
CA VAL A 401 -32.48 -17.56 -0.29
C VAL A 401 -32.47 -16.70 0.98
N PRO A 402 -31.91 -15.47 0.95
CA PRO A 402 -31.95 -14.56 2.09
C PRO A 402 -33.38 -14.23 2.51
N VAL A 403 -33.75 -14.59 3.74
CA VAL A 403 -35.01 -14.22 4.40
C VAL A 403 -34.80 -12.86 5.05
N ARG A 404 -35.49 -11.84 4.54
CA ARG A 404 -35.43 -10.49 5.13
C ARG A 404 -36.02 -10.51 6.53
N VAL A 405 -35.20 -10.22 7.54
CA VAL A 405 -35.67 -10.00 8.91
C VAL A 405 -35.76 -8.49 9.15
N GLY A 406 -36.89 -7.90 8.75
CA GLY A 406 -37.18 -6.47 8.89
C GLY A 406 -36.85 -5.63 7.66
N ASP A 407 -37.27 -4.36 7.69
CA ASP A 407 -36.93 -3.38 6.65
C ASP A 407 -35.46 -2.95 6.80
N LEU A 408 -34.75 -2.84 5.68
CA LEU A 408 -33.46 -2.13 5.68
C LEU A 408 -33.71 -0.72 6.21
N PRO A 409 -32.87 -0.20 7.13
CA PRO A 409 -33.05 1.19 7.56
C PRO A 409 -33.05 2.07 6.31
N THR A 410 -34.10 2.89 6.16
CA THR A 410 -34.12 3.91 5.11
C THR A 410 -33.05 4.92 5.51
N ILE A 411 -31.82 4.69 5.07
CA ILE A 411 -30.72 5.61 5.26
C ILE A 411 -30.97 6.75 4.28
N TRP A 412 -31.58 7.82 4.79
CA TRP A 412 -31.50 9.12 4.14
C TRP A 412 -30.10 9.65 4.42
N PRO A 413 -29.18 9.63 3.45
CA PRO A 413 -27.86 10.16 3.69
C PRO A 413 -28.01 11.64 4.01
N GLU A 414 -27.58 12.05 5.21
CA GLU A 414 -27.46 13.46 5.53
C GLU A 414 -26.57 14.15 4.48
N PRO A 415 -26.79 15.45 4.20
CA PRO A 415 -25.97 16.20 3.26
C PRO A 415 -24.49 16.04 3.59
N SER A 416 -23.76 15.45 2.63
CA SER A 416 -22.39 15.05 2.82
C SER A 416 -21.52 16.24 3.21
N VAL A 417 -20.79 16.12 4.32
CA VAL A 417 -19.77 17.09 4.68
C VAL A 417 -18.50 16.74 3.90
N ASN A 418 -18.08 17.63 3.00
CA ASN A 418 -16.73 17.54 2.46
C ASN A 418 -15.77 17.89 3.60
N ARG A 419 -15.01 16.91 4.10
CA ARG A 419 -14.11 17.12 5.24
C ARG A 419 -12.73 17.60 4.79
N TYR A 420 -12.42 17.59 3.50
CA TYR A 420 -11.06 17.81 3.02
C TYR A 420 -10.98 18.43 1.62
N ASP A 421 -10.52 19.67 1.54
CA ASP A 421 -10.07 20.31 0.29
C ASP A 421 -8.60 20.72 0.40
N TRP A 422 -7.74 20.04 -0.35
CA TRP A 422 -6.30 20.23 -0.27
C TRP A 422 -5.82 21.39 -1.15
N GLY A 423 -5.98 22.58 -0.58
CA GLY A 423 -5.39 23.87 -0.97
C GLY A 423 -5.39 24.89 0.19
N LYS A 424 -6.01 24.56 1.34
CA LYS A 424 -6.08 25.39 2.54
C LYS A 424 -5.74 24.56 3.78
N PRO A 425 -5.05 25.14 4.79
CA PRO A 425 -4.52 24.41 5.95
C PRO A 425 -5.55 24.00 7.00
N SER A 426 -6.84 24.28 6.81
CA SER A 426 -7.92 23.94 7.75
C SER A 426 -9.04 23.16 7.05
N PRO A 427 -9.68 22.18 7.72
CA PRO A 427 -10.84 21.48 7.16
C PRO A 427 -11.96 22.48 6.90
N ILE A 428 -12.40 22.59 5.65
CA ILE A 428 -13.55 23.42 5.29
C ILE A 428 -14.77 22.52 5.34
N VAL A 429 -15.64 22.73 6.32
CA VAL A 429 -16.98 22.11 6.35
C VAL A 429 -17.82 22.77 5.27
N HIS A 430 -17.92 22.15 4.11
CA HIS A 430 -18.98 22.47 3.15
C HIS A 430 -20.12 21.47 3.35
N VAL A 431 -21.24 21.95 3.91
CA VAL A 431 -22.51 21.24 3.82
C VAL A 431 -23.00 21.40 2.39
N VAL A 432 -23.06 20.30 1.64
CA VAL A 432 -23.70 20.32 0.32
C VAL A 432 -25.20 20.29 0.57
N GLY A 433 -25.82 21.47 0.65
CA GLY A 433 -27.22 21.63 1.03
C GLY A 433 -28.19 20.92 0.09
N SER A 434 -29.20 20.29 0.67
CA SER A 434 -30.46 19.96 0.02
C SER A 434 -31.19 21.25 -0.35
N ALA A 435 -31.77 21.30 -1.55
CA ALA A 435 -32.77 22.33 -1.88
C ALA A 435 -33.91 22.30 -0.84
N PRO A 436 -34.50 23.44 -0.47
CA PRO A 436 -35.58 23.48 0.50
C PRO A 436 -36.77 22.66 -0.02
N ALA A 437 -37.42 21.95 0.90
CA ALA A 437 -38.67 21.27 0.64
C ALA A 437 -39.66 22.26 0.03
N ALA A 438 -40.08 22.01 -1.20
CA ALA A 438 -41.25 22.67 -1.75
C ALA A 438 -42.45 22.22 -0.89
N SER A 439 -42.92 23.12 -0.05
CA SER A 439 -44.23 23.00 0.59
C SER A 439 -45.27 22.83 -0.51
N VAL A 440 -45.88 21.65 -0.55
CA VAL A 440 -47.12 21.43 -1.28
C VAL A 440 -48.18 22.26 -0.57
N CYS A 441 -48.51 23.42 -1.12
CA CYS A 441 -49.76 24.10 -0.80
C CYS A 441 -50.87 23.36 -1.55
N HIS A 442 -51.92 23.01 -0.81
CA HIS A 442 -53.17 22.45 -1.31
C HIS A 442 -53.86 23.34 -2.35
#